data_AF-A0A1L3SMZ3-F1
#
_entry.id   AF-A0A1L3SMZ3-F1
#
_cell.length_a   1.000
_cell.length_b   1.000
_cell.length_c   1.000
_cell.angle_alpha   90.00
_cell.angle_beta   90.00
_cell.angle_gamma   90.00
#
_symmetry.space_group_name_H-M   'P 1'
#
loop_
_entity.id
_entity.type
_entity.pdbx_description
1 polymer ?
#
loop_
_entity_poly.entity_id
_entity_poly.type
_entity_poly.pdbx_seq_one_letter_code
_entity_poly.pdbx_strand_id
1 'polypeptide(L)'
;MRIANTSTALALLMTLGAGPAFAAAEWTFSDIDQDGNLELSNKEFEQVSQGAFRSWDTNQDQRLTSDELDRGVYASWDRDRDDRLSESEFDSGWLGWFGDDDQVAYSDLDRNGDAYLDEDEFTAGLQQSAALDDWNVGDEGVDWQNFHTALYGVYDTDKNAMVNQDEYGAYSDTYMMGDMAQAGVGAEETAAVGETITPQEVISMSDWRSEDLYLGGMSVDEMMDDMEVYGPTGEEIGSVENVVFSNDGRVLSLVAEVGGFWDMFDTHVNVPWDQVNYSGEDKIIIPVTEENVEDYSTWKTGYLTPQDAMGVEVVDDDLETSPGIFRATDLMGDYARVKGGEANGYSNYGYVNDLIIRDGQLQAVVVSPDAGYGISGPYAYPYYSRGWSAGRPYYDMPYDRADVVDNEPLDYDRFGVQ
;
A
#
# COMPACT_ATOMS: atom_id res chain seq x y z
N MET A 1 -5.40 21.61 -17.97
CA MET A 1 -5.95 20.28 -17.64
C MET A 1 -5.11 19.79 -16.48
N ARG A 2 -5.53 20.13 -15.25
CA ARG A 2 -4.89 19.63 -14.04
C ARG A 2 -5.52 18.27 -13.81
N ILE A 3 -4.72 17.22 -13.80
CA ILE A 3 -5.13 15.91 -13.31
C ILE A 3 -5.06 16.09 -11.79
N ALA A 4 -6.22 16.23 -11.15
CA ALA A 4 -6.31 16.27 -9.70
C ALA A 4 -6.20 14.83 -9.20
N ASN A 5 -5.26 14.59 -8.28
CA ASN A 5 -5.09 13.31 -7.63
C ASN A 5 -6.18 13.16 -6.57
N THR A 6 -7.00 12.12 -6.68
CA THR A 6 -7.96 11.65 -5.66
C THR A 6 -7.35 11.52 -4.26
N SER A 7 -6.03 11.37 -4.16
CA SER A 7 -5.25 11.32 -2.91
C SER A 7 -5.22 12.64 -2.12
N THR A 8 -5.53 13.78 -2.75
CA THR A 8 -5.42 15.10 -2.12
C THR A 8 -6.68 15.47 -1.33
N ALA A 9 -7.84 15.00 -1.79
CA ALA A 9 -9.14 15.28 -1.21
C ALA A 9 -9.28 14.61 0.17
N LEU A 10 -9.15 13.28 0.25
CA LEU A 10 -9.23 12.60 1.56
C LEU A 10 -8.09 12.98 2.52
N ALA A 11 -6.97 13.53 2.03
CA ALA A 11 -5.90 14.01 2.90
C ALA A 11 -6.26 15.27 3.70
N LEU A 12 -7.28 15.99 3.26
CA LEU A 12 -7.78 17.21 3.90
C LEU A 12 -8.93 16.93 4.88
N LEU A 13 -9.48 15.71 4.90
CA LEU A 13 -10.60 15.28 5.75
C LEU A 13 -10.33 15.30 7.27
N MET A 14 -9.08 15.53 7.69
CA MET A 14 -8.61 15.18 9.04
C MET A 14 -7.65 16.18 9.65
N THR A 15 -7.27 17.22 8.92
CA THR A 15 -6.14 18.06 9.35
C THR A 15 -6.46 18.94 10.54
N LEU A 16 -7.72 19.17 10.95
CA LEU A 16 -8.01 19.86 12.22
C LEU A 16 -9.31 19.40 12.88
N GLY A 17 -9.18 18.62 13.95
CA GLY A 17 -10.31 18.25 14.79
C GLY A 17 -9.93 17.31 15.92
N ALA A 18 -9.08 17.77 16.86
CA ALA A 18 -9.04 17.23 18.22
C ALA A 18 -10.34 17.56 18.99
N GLY A 19 -11.48 17.29 18.35
CA GLY A 19 -12.82 17.26 18.89
C GLY A 19 -13.19 15.79 19.10
N PRO A 20 -13.89 15.40 20.16
CA PRO A 20 -14.03 13.98 20.54
C PRO A 20 -14.94 13.14 19.62
N ALA A 21 -15.28 13.61 18.42
CA ALA A 21 -15.75 12.77 17.31
C ALA A 21 -14.56 11.97 16.72
N PHE A 22 -13.36 12.55 16.76
CA PHE A 22 -12.06 11.87 16.79
C PHE A 22 -11.51 11.89 18.20
N ALA A 23 -12.23 11.24 19.13
CA ALA A 23 -11.66 10.98 20.44
C ALA A 23 -10.46 10.04 20.30
N ALA A 24 -9.30 10.64 20.06
CA ALA A 24 -8.00 10.29 20.63
C ALA A 24 -8.04 10.29 22.18
N ALA A 25 -9.14 9.80 22.75
CA ALA A 25 -9.36 9.57 24.18
C ALA A 25 -9.63 8.09 24.48
N GLU A 26 -9.64 7.19 23.49
CA GLU A 26 -9.50 5.75 23.75
C GLU A 26 -8.11 5.21 23.41
N TRP A 27 -7.43 5.78 22.42
CA TRP A 27 -6.18 5.21 21.92
C TRP A 27 -5.07 6.27 21.85
N THR A 28 -4.16 6.24 22.83
CA THR A 28 -2.88 6.93 22.75
C THR A 28 -2.01 6.29 21.67
N PHE A 29 -0.98 6.98 21.18
CA PHE A 29 0.00 6.36 20.28
C PHE A 29 0.47 5.00 20.80
N SER A 30 0.72 4.90 22.11
CA SER A 30 1.12 3.67 22.80
C SER A 30 0.03 2.60 22.90
N ASP A 31 -1.25 2.96 22.76
CA ASP A 31 -2.34 1.97 22.71
C ASP A 31 -2.52 1.40 21.29
N ILE A 32 -2.05 2.14 20.27
CA ILE A 32 -2.15 1.80 18.85
C ILE A 32 -0.90 1.03 18.40
N ASP A 33 0.27 1.48 18.85
CA ASP A 33 1.57 0.84 18.69
C ASP A 33 1.60 -0.49 19.47
N GLN A 34 1.24 -1.58 18.80
CA GLN A 34 1.08 -2.90 19.41
C GLN A 34 2.42 -3.61 19.58
N ASP A 35 3.36 -3.33 18.69
CA ASP A 35 4.68 -3.93 18.70
C ASP A 35 5.72 -3.08 19.46
N GLY A 36 5.36 -1.85 19.85
CA GLY A 36 6.17 -0.95 20.67
C GLY A 36 7.35 -0.34 19.92
N ASN A 37 7.29 -0.29 18.60
CA ASN A 37 8.37 0.18 17.73
C ASN A 37 8.42 1.72 17.57
N LEU A 38 7.45 2.45 18.15
CA LEU A 38 7.28 3.91 18.05
C LEU A 38 6.90 4.40 16.63
N GLU A 39 6.36 3.53 15.78
CA GLU A 39 5.94 3.74 14.39
C GLU A 39 4.62 2.98 14.14
N LEU A 40 3.54 3.68 13.76
CA LEU A 40 2.28 3.01 13.45
C LEU A 40 2.32 2.48 12.01
N SER A 41 2.35 1.16 11.89
CA SER A 41 2.08 0.50 10.62
C SER A 41 0.65 0.77 10.15
N ASN A 42 0.40 0.58 8.85
CA ASN A 42 -0.95 0.68 8.27
C ASN A 42 -1.99 -0.11 9.08
N LYS A 43 -1.61 -1.32 9.52
CA LYS A 43 -2.44 -2.22 10.33
C LYS A 43 -2.72 -1.71 11.74
N GLU A 44 -1.73 -1.15 12.43
CA GLU A 44 -1.94 -0.57 13.77
C GLU A 44 -2.86 0.64 13.67
N PHE A 45 -2.64 1.44 12.64
CA PHE A 45 -3.45 2.61 12.32
C PHE A 45 -4.87 2.28 11.81
N GLU A 46 -5.16 1.04 11.39
CA GLU A 46 -6.52 0.60 11.09
C GLU A 46 -7.47 0.83 12.27
N GLN A 47 -7.02 0.72 13.52
CA GLN A 47 -7.90 0.95 14.67
C GLN A 47 -8.42 2.38 14.74
N VAL A 48 -7.55 3.34 14.45
CA VAL A 48 -7.89 4.77 14.35
C VAL A 48 -8.87 4.97 13.21
N SER A 49 -8.55 4.38 12.06
CA SER A 49 -9.36 4.50 10.85
C SER A 49 -10.75 3.89 11.03
N GLN A 50 -10.86 2.70 11.64
CA GLN A 50 -12.13 1.98 11.84
C GLN A 50 -13.02 2.73 12.82
N GLY A 51 -12.43 3.34 13.85
CA GLY A 51 -13.16 4.18 14.80
C GLY A 51 -13.81 5.37 14.11
N ALA A 52 -13.08 6.04 13.23
CA ALA A 52 -13.57 7.16 12.43
C ALA A 52 -14.63 6.75 11.41
N PHE A 53 -14.38 5.70 10.64
CA PHE A 53 -15.31 5.25 9.61
C PHE A 53 -16.65 4.83 10.23
N ARG A 54 -16.64 4.07 11.33
CA ARG A 54 -17.87 3.65 12.02
C ARG A 54 -18.65 4.78 12.65
N SER A 55 -18.00 5.88 13.02
CA SER A 55 -18.72 7.02 13.59
C SER A 55 -19.40 7.86 12.51
N TRP A 56 -18.92 7.78 11.26
CA TRP A 56 -19.44 8.55 10.13
C TRP A 56 -20.45 7.72 9.31
N ASP A 57 -20.24 6.41 9.20
CA ASP A 57 -21.15 5.42 8.59
C ASP A 57 -22.36 5.21 9.52
N THR A 58 -23.29 6.16 9.45
CA THR A 58 -24.45 6.23 10.35
C THR A 58 -25.44 5.13 10.04
N ASN A 59 -25.59 4.80 8.75
CA ASN A 59 -26.53 3.78 8.29
C ASN A 59 -25.95 2.35 8.34
N GLN A 60 -24.65 2.22 8.59
CA GLN A 60 -23.89 0.97 8.71
C GLN A 60 -23.89 0.12 7.43
N ASP A 61 -23.99 0.75 6.26
CA ASP A 61 -23.95 0.09 4.96
C ASP A 61 -22.53 -0.07 4.41
N GLN A 62 -21.53 0.32 5.20
CA GLN A 62 -20.10 0.23 4.90
C GLN A 62 -19.67 1.16 3.76
N ARG A 63 -20.44 2.21 3.49
CA ARG A 63 -20.11 3.26 2.54
C ARG A 63 -20.42 4.62 3.16
N LEU A 64 -19.53 5.58 2.97
CA LEU A 64 -19.77 6.97 3.34
C LEU A 64 -20.36 7.68 2.13
N THR A 65 -21.65 7.92 2.17
CA THR A 65 -22.33 8.77 1.20
C THR A 65 -21.90 10.24 1.34
N SER A 66 -22.20 11.08 0.34
CA SER A 66 -21.94 12.53 0.44
C SER A 66 -22.55 13.13 1.71
N ASP A 67 -23.77 12.73 2.06
CA ASP A 67 -24.47 13.22 3.26
C ASP A 67 -23.77 12.79 4.56
N GLU A 68 -23.20 11.58 4.61
CA GLU A 68 -22.47 11.09 5.79
C GLU A 68 -21.09 11.72 5.92
N LEU A 69 -20.44 12.00 4.79
CA LEU A 69 -19.19 12.72 4.73
C LEU A 69 -19.37 14.18 5.19
N ASP A 70 -20.36 14.89 4.65
CA ASP A 70 -20.67 16.28 5.00
C ASP A 70 -21.00 16.43 6.50
N ARG A 71 -21.77 15.50 7.05
CA ARG A 71 -22.04 15.41 8.50
C ARG A 71 -20.79 15.15 9.33
N GLY A 72 -19.94 14.24 8.87
CA GLY A 72 -18.67 13.95 9.51
C GLY A 72 -17.77 15.18 9.58
N VAL A 73 -17.67 15.94 8.48
CA VAL A 73 -16.95 17.21 8.42
C VAL A 73 -17.54 18.21 9.43
N TYR A 74 -18.86 18.42 9.36
CA TYR A 74 -19.57 19.35 10.24
C TYR A 74 -19.30 19.05 11.72
N ALA A 75 -19.47 17.79 12.12
CA ALA A 75 -19.25 17.33 13.49
C ALA A 75 -17.77 17.39 13.92
N SER A 76 -16.83 17.40 12.97
CA SER A 76 -15.40 17.55 13.27
C SER A 76 -14.99 19.00 13.51
N TRP A 77 -15.68 19.96 12.87
CA TRP A 77 -15.42 21.39 13.00
C TRP A 77 -16.11 21.99 14.23
N ASP A 78 -17.22 21.39 14.68
CA ASP A 78 -17.91 21.75 15.92
C ASP A 78 -17.09 21.26 17.13
N ARG A 79 -16.24 22.15 17.64
CA ARG A 79 -15.27 21.81 18.67
C ARG A 79 -15.90 21.80 20.06
N ASP A 80 -16.84 22.70 20.30
CA ASP A 80 -17.48 22.85 21.61
C ASP A 80 -18.79 22.05 21.77
N ARG A 81 -19.27 21.45 20.68
CA ARG A 81 -20.37 20.48 20.61
C ARG A 81 -21.70 21.09 20.98
N ASP A 82 -21.94 22.31 20.51
CA ASP A 82 -23.21 22.97 20.66
C ASP A 82 -24.17 22.74 19.47
N ASP A 83 -23.78 21.85 18.55
CA ASP A 83 -24.45 21.50 17.30
C ASP A 83 -24.57 22.72 16.37
N ARG A 84 -23.55 23.60 16.40
CA ARG A 84 -23.43 24.80 15.57
C ARG A 84 -21.96 25.05 15.26
N LEU A 85 -21.68 25.68 14.12
CA LEU A 85 -20.35 26.20 13.84
C LEU A 85 -20.34 27.70 14.06
N SER A 86 -19.41 28.17 14.88
CA SER A 86 -19.03 29.59 14.93
C SER A 86 -18.12 29.97 13.76
N GLU A 87 -18.00 31.27 13.47
CA GLU A 87 -17.08 31.79 12.44
C GLU A 87 -15.64 31.35 12.70
N SER A 88 -15.22 31.28 13.98
CA SER A 88 -13.89 30.83 14.35
C SER A 88 -13.66 29.34 14.07
N GLU A 89 -14.68 28.50 14.27
CA GLU A 89 -14.62 27.07 13.99
C GLU A 89 -14.62 26.82 12.49
N PHE A 90 -15.48 27.54 11.75
CA PHE A 90 -15.50 27.49 10.30
C PHE A 90 -14.18 27.95 9.68
N ASP A 91 -13.60 29.07 10.11
CA ASP A 91 -12.31 29.56 9.59
C ASP A 91 -11.17 28.61 9.92
N SER A 92 -11.16 28.05 11.13
CA SER A 92 -10.14 27.07 11.53
C SER A 92 -10.29 25.78 10.75
N GLY A 93 -11.52 25.28 10.60
CA GLY A 93 -11.84 24.11 9.78
C GLY A 93 -11.46 24.32 8.33
N TRP A 94 -11.88 25.43 7.71
CA TRP A 94 -11.58 25.77 6.32
C TRP A 94 -10.08 25.88 6.06
N LEU A 95 -9.34 26.63 6.88
CA LEU A 95 -7.89 26.77 6.72
C LEU A 95 -7.18 25.41 6.86
N GLY A 96 -7.67 24.55 7.77
CA GLY A 96 -7.16 23.19 7.90
C GLY A 96 -7.40 22.34 6.65
N TRP A 97 -8.61 22.42 6.10
CA TRP A 97 -9.16 21.50 5.10
C TRP A 97 -9.02 21.96 3.65
N PHE A 98 -8.79 23.23 3.39
CA PHE A 98 -8.67 23.76 2.03
C PHE A 98 -7.44 24.68 1.90
N GLY A 99 -6.68 24.87 2.98
CA GLY A 99 -5.53 25.77 2.99
C GLY A 99 -5.94 27.21 2.69
N ASP A 100 -5.14 27.91 1.88
CA ASP A 100 -5.40 29.29 1.44
C ASP A 100 -6.33 29.37 0.20
N ASP A 101 -7.04 28.29 -0.18
CA ASP A 101 -7.96 28.30 -1.32
C ASP A 101 -9.16 29.24 -1.07
N ASP A 102 -9.84 29.64 -2.16
CA ASP A 102 -10.91 30.65 -2.19
C ASP A 102 -12.06 30.29 -1.22
N GLN A 103 -11.96 30.77 0.02
CA GLN A 103 -12.94 30.54 1.09
C GLN A 103 -14.30 31.14 0.75
N VAL A 104 -15.35 30.33 0.88
CA VAL A 104 -16.72 30.85 0.85
C VAL A 104 -16.93 31.74 2.07
N ALA A 105 -17.38 32.97 1.86
CA ALA A 105 -17.58 33.89 2.97
C ALA A 105 -18.61 33.31 3.96
N TYR A 106 -18.26 33.28 5.24
CA TYR A 106 -19.14 32.78 6.31
C TYR A 106 -20.54 33.42 6.28
N SER A 107 -20.62 34.72 5.97
CA SER A 107 -21.88 35.45 5.84
C SER A 107 -22.75 35.02 4.65
N ASP A 108 -22.17 34.37 3.64
CA ASP A 108 -22.93 33.82 2.52
C ASP A 108 -23.55 32.46 2.87
N LEU A 109 -23.00 31.79 3.90
CA LEU A 109 -23.45 30.50 4.41
C LEU A 109 -24.52 30.64 5.51
N ASP A 110 -24.35 31.62 6.41
CA ASP A 110 -25.33 31.96 7.46
C ASP A 110 -26.58 32.62 6.84
N ARG A 111 -27.53 31.81 6.38
CA ARG A 111 -28.71 32.27 5.66
C ARG A 111 -29.77 32.83 6.61
N ASN A 112 -29.86 32.25 7.80
CA ASN A 112 -30.84 32.64 8.79
C ASN A 112 -30.40 33.88 9.59
N GLY A 113 -29.12 34.23 9.54
CA GLY A 113 -28.52 35.42 10.14
C GLY A 113 -28.39 35.35 11.66
N ASP A 114 -28.26 34.15 12.23
CA ASP A 114 -28.15 33.93 13.67
C ASP A 114 -26.69 33.92 14.17
N ALA A 115 -25.73 34.16 13.27
CA ALA A 115 -24.28 34.18 13.46
C ALA A 115 -23.65 32.79 13.67
N TYR A 116 -24.39 31.71 13.44
CA TYR A 116 -23.91 30.34 13.46
C TYR A 116 -24.23 29.65 12.14
N LEU A 117 -23.53 28.56 11.83
CA LEU A 117 -23.94 27.65 10.76
C LEU A 117 -24.52 26.37 11.38
N ASP A 118 -25.77 26.07 11.03
CA ASP A 118 -26.32 24.73 11.23
C ASP A 118 -25.83 23.76 10.15
N GLU A 119 -26.09 22.46 10.33
CA GLU A 119 -25.67 21.40 9.40
C GLU A 119 -26.19 21.64 7.98
N ASP A 120 -27.42 22.15 7.83
CA ASP A 120 -28.06 22.41 6.54
C ASP A 120 -27.41 23.61 5.84
N GLU A 121 -27.10 24.68 6.57
CA GLU A 121 -26.40 25.86 6.08
C GLU A 121 -24.97 25.55 5.64
N PHE A 122 -24.27 24.74 6.45
CA PHE A 122 -22.93 24.26 6.16
C PHE A 122 -22.89 23.39 4.90
N THR A 123 -23.72 22.34 4.86
CA THR A 123 -23.76 21.36 3.76
C THR A 123 -24.15 22.04 2.44
N ALA A 124 -25.18 22.88 2.46
CA ALA A 124 -25.58 23.61 1.27
C ALA A 124 -24.55 24.67 0.82
N GLY A 125 -23.69 25.12 1.73
CA GLY A 125 -22.56 25.99 1.46
C GLY A 125 -21.42 25.27 0.75
N LEU A 126 -21.03 24.12 1.28
CA LEU A 126 -19.99 23.27 0.71
C LEU A 126 -20.36 22.76 -0.69
N GLN A 127 -21.61 22.31 -0.88
CA GLN A 127 -22.12 21.89 -2.19
C GLN A 127 -22.11 23.00 -3.24
N GLN A 128 -22.15 24.27 -2.82
CA GLN A 128 -22.08 25.42 -3.72
C GLN A 128 -20.62 25.81 -4.04
N SER A 129 -19.68 25.40 -3.19
CA SER A 129 -18.25 25.60 -3.43
C SER A 129 -17.73 24.52 -4.39
N ALA A 130 -16.86 24.91 -5.33
CA ALA A 130 -16.13 23.94 -6.16
C ALA A 130 -15.11 23.14 -5.34
N ALA A 131 -15.04 23.35 -4.02
CA ALA A 131 -14.10 22.68 -3.12
C ALA A 131 -14.39 21.18 -2.99
N LEU A 132 -15.63 20.74 -3.30
CA LEU A 132 -16.03 19.33 -3.34
C LEU A 132 -16.05 18.74 -4.76
N ASP A 133 -15.84 19.53 -5.83
CA ASP A 133 -15.84 19.00 -7.21
C ASP A 133 -14.70 18.00 -7.44
N ASP A 134 -13.58 18.14 -6.71
CA ASP A 134 -12.42 17.24 -6.75
C ASP A 134 -12.68 15.89 -6.05
N TRP A 135 -13.77 15.78 -5.30
CA TRP A 135 -14.10 14.60 -4.50
C TRP A 135 -14.85 13.56 -5.30
N ASN A 136 -15.64 13.99 -6.30
CA ASN A 136 -16.54 13.21 -7.17
C ASN A 136 -16.70 11.74 -6.75
N VAL A 137 -17.18 11.56 -5.51
CA VAL A 137 -17.65 10.30 -5.01
C VAL A 137 -18.89 10.08 -5.83
N GLY A 138 -18.87 9.11 -6.75
CA GLY A 138 -20.07 8.82 -7.53
C GLY A 138 -21.27 8.52 -6.62
N ASP A 139 -22.42 8.19 -7.21
CA ASP A 139 -23.64 7.86 -6.46
C ASP A 139 -23.46 6.71 -5.42
N GLU A 140 -22.32 6.01 -5.43
CA GLU A 140 -22.00 4.85 -4.60
C GLU A 140 -21.26 5.16 -3.28
N GLY A 141 -20.75 6.39 -3.06
CA GLY A 141 -20.04 6.75 -1.80
C GLY A 141 -18.62 6.17 -1.65
N VAL A 142 -17.93 6.52 -0.55
CA VAL A 142 -16.56 6.06 -0.23
C VAL A 142 -16.62 4.79 0.62
N ASP A 143 -16.04 3.69 0.14
CA ASP A 143 -15.92 2.49 0.96
C ASP A 143 -14.81 2.61 2.03
N TRP A 144 -14.83 1.67 2.97
CA TRP A 144 -13.86 1.56 4.06
C TRP A 144 -12.40 1.61 3.61
N GLN A 145 -12.06 0.97 2.49
CA GLN A 145 -10.67 0.79 2.06
C GLN A 145 -10.12 2.09 1.48
N ASN A 146 -10.92 2.77 0.66
CA ASN A 146 -10.61 4.10 0.15
C ASN A 146 -10.48 5.12 1.29
N PHE A 147 -11.38 5.04 2.28
CA PHE A 147 -11.30 5.87 3.48
C PHE A 147 -10.02 5.63 4.27
N HIS A 148 -9.68 4.38 4.57
CA HIS A 148 -8.50 4.01 5.36
C HIS A 148 -7.18 4.36 4.65
N THR A 149 -7.04 4.01 3.36
CA THR A 149 -5.81 4.26 2.59
C THR A 149 -5.47 5.74 2.57
N ALA A 150 -6.48 6.59 2.33
CA ALA A 150 -6.22 8.00 2.28
C ALA A 150 -6.06 8.62 3.68
N LEU A 151 -6.76 8.10 4.70
CA LEU A 151 -6.57 8.50 6.09
C LEU A 151 -5.14 8.18 6.57
N TYR A 152 -4.61 7.02 6.21
CA TYR A 152 -3.23 6.61 6.52
C TYR A 152 -2.21 7.52 5.82
N GLY A 153 -2.42 7.81 4.54
CA GLY A 153 -1.55 8.71 3.76
C GLY A 153 -1.53 10.17 4.22
N VAL A 154 -2.47 10.60 5.08
CA VAL A 154 -2.42 11.93 5.73
C VAL A 154 -1.35 11.95 6.80
N TYR A 155 -1.34 10.91 7.62
CA TYR A 155 -0.46 10.80 8.76
C TYR A 155 0.96 10.45 8.30
N ASP A 156 1.10 9.57 7.30
CA ASP A 156 2.38 9.24 6.66
C ASP A 156 2.83 10.38 5.72
N THR A 157 3.31 11.46 6.32
CA THR A 157 3.63 12.72 5.62
C THR A 157 4.88 12.56 4.75
N ASP A 158 5.87 11.82 5.23
CA ASP A 158 7.11 11.57 4.48
C ASP A 158 6.99 10.40 3.49
N LYS A 159 5.83 9.70 3.50
CA LYS A 159 5.46 8.60 2.60
C LYS A 159 6.40 7.41 2.73
N ASN A 160 6.83 7.12 3.95
CA ASN A 160 7.70 6.00 4.28
C ASN A 160 6.91 4.73 4.64
N ALA A 161 5.57 4.77 4.56
CA ALA A 161 4.63 3.71 4.92
C ALA A 161 4.66 3.33 6.41
N MET A 162 5.02 4.28 7.27
CA MET A 162 4.94 4.24 8.72
C MET A 162 4.50 5.62 9.22
N VAL A 163 3.77 5.67 10.33
CA VAL A 163 3.43 6.94 10.98
C VAL A 163 4.22 7.03 12.27
N ASN A 164 5.27 7.84 12.31
CA ASN A 164 6.04 8.02 13.53
C ASN A 164 5.32 8.94 14.55
N GLN A 165 5.85 9.06 15.76
CA GLN A 165 5.26 9.90 16.81
C GLN A 165 5.16 11.39 16.45
N ASP A 166 6.11 11.92 15.67
CA ASP A 166 6.06 13.32 15.23
C ASP A 166 5.03 13.51 14.12
N GLU A 167 4.80 12.51 13.28
CA GLU A 167 3.77 12.49 12.24
C GLU A 167 2.36 12.34 12.83
N TYR A 168 2.18 11.38 13.76
CA TYR A 168 0.97 11.27 14.57
C TYR A 168 0.75 12.50 15.45
N GLY A 169 1.85 13.03 15.98
CA GLY A 169 1.96 14.20 16.83
C GLY A 169 1.69 15.51 16.11
N ALA A 170 2.10 15.69 14.86
CA ALA A 170 1.91 16.92 14.10
C ALA A 170 0.42 17.27 13.96
N TYR A 171 -0.44 16.26 13.93
CA TYR A 171 -1.89 16.41 13.91
C TYR A 171 -2.54 16.37 15.32
N SER A 172 -1.82 15.89 16.34
CA SER A 172 -2.22 15.89 17.77
C SER A 172 -1.80 17.17 18.56
N ASP A 173 -0.65 17.76 18.23
CA ASP A 173 0.06 18.79 19.02
C ASP A 173 -0.02 20.20 18.41
N THR A 174 -0.36 20.35 17.12
CA THR A 174 -0.40 21.68 16.48
C THR A 174 -1.46 22.62 17.08
N TYR A 175 -2.38 22.14 17.94
CA TYR A 175 -3.39 22.99 18.60
C TYR A 175 -3.62 22.74 20.12
N MET A 176 -2.66 22.12 20.82
CA MET A 176 -2.72 21.95 22.29
C MET A 176 -1.84 22.94 23.08
N MET A 177 -1.21 23.91 22.42
CA MET A 177 -0.46 24.98 23.10
C MET A 177 -1.37 26.17 23.43
N GLY A 178 -2.21 25.94 24.44
CA GLY A 178 -3.04 26.97 25.06
C GLY A 178 -3.31 26.75 26.55
N ASP A 179 -2.54 25.93 27.28
CA ASP A 179 -2.36 26.03 28.76
C ASP A 179 -1.69 24.76 29.35
N MET A 180 -0.37 24.57 29.19
CA MET A 180 0.40 23.64 30.04
C MET A 180 1.83 24.14 30.34
N ALA A 181 2.05 25.45 30.31
CA ALA A 181 3.27 26.06 30.84
C ALA A 181 3.25 26.09 32.38
N GLN A 182 3.14 24.95 33.06
CA GLN A 182 3.56 24.78 34.47
C GLN A 182 3.43 23.33 34.97
N ALA A 183 4.45 22.51 34.70
CA ALA A 183 4.91 21.51 35.67
C ALA A 183 6.29 21.01 35.24
N GLY A 184 7.34 21.56 35.84
CA GLY A 184 8.69 21.08 35.64
C GLY A 184 8.92 19.71 36.28
N VAL A 185 9.49 18.80 35.49
CA VAL A 185 10.24 17.59 35.87
C VAL A 185 10.98 17.20 34.59
N GLY A 186 12.30 17.34 34.48
CA GLY A 186 13.29 16.53 35.18
C GLY A 186 13.83 15.51 34.17
N ALA A 187 14.84 15.90 33.40
CA ALA A 187 15.53 15.03 32.45
C ALA A 187 16.17 13.85 33.18
N GLU A 188 15.74 12.62 32.86
CA GLU A 188 16.50 11.41 33.12
C GLU A 188 16.48 10.51 31.88
N GLU A 189 17.66 10.43 31.27
CA GLU A 189 18.10 9.47 30.26
C GLU A 189 17.79 8.05 30.76
N THR A 190 16.80 7.39 30.16
CA THR A 190 16.52 5.98 30.42
C THR A 190 16.84 5.17 29.17
N ALA A 191 17.77 4.24 29.36
CA ALA A 191 18.37 3.42 28.32
C ALA A 191 17.34 2.48 27.68
N ALA A 192 17.44 2.40 26.36
CA ALA A 192 16.72 1.50 25.47
C ALA A 192 16.64 0.05 25.98
N VAL A 193 15.47 -0.55 25.79
CA VAL A 193 15.31 -2.00 25.66
C VAL A 193 14.66 -2.22 24.30
N GLY A 194 15.48 -2.25 23.25
CA GLY A 194 15.04 -2.62 21.91
C GLY A 194 14.80 -4.12 21.85
N GLU A 195 13.62 -4.52 21.41
CA GLU A 195 13.45 -5.82 20.79
C GLU A 195 13.92 -5.69 19.35
N THR A 196 14.89 -6.52 19.02
CA THR A 196 15.72 -6.44 17.84
C THR A 196 14.90 -6.66 16.57
N ILE A 197 14.76 -5.65 15.71
CA ILE A 197 14.63 -5.88 14.27
C ILE A 197 15.84 -6.75 13.91
N THR A 198 15.63 -8.05 13.69
CA THR A 198 16.72 -8.89 13.22
C THR A 198 17.17 -8.30 11.90
N PRO A 199 18.44 -7.88 11.77
CA PRO A 199 18.98 -7.50 10.47
C PRO A 199 18.68 -8.65 9.51
N GLN A 200 18.11 -8.36 8.34
CA GLN A 200 18.10 -9.38 7.30
C GLN A 200 19.59 -9.65 7.03
N GLU A 201 20.02 -10.88 7.30
CA GLU A 201 21.42 -11.25 7.13
C GLU A 201 21.76 -11.10 5.65
N VAL A 202 22.67 -10.18 5.34
CA VAL A 202 23.20 -10.04 3.99
C VAL A 202 24.03 -11.29 3.71
N ILE A 203 23.53 -12.15 2.83
CA ILE A 203 24.27 -13.31 2.36
C ILE A 203 25.49 -12.80 1.59
N SER A 204 26.69 -13.12 2.06
CA SER A 204 27.91 -12.77 1.32
C SER A 204 27.89 -13.46 -0.04
N MET A 205 28.37 -12.79 -1.10
CA MET A 205 28.52 -13.43 -2.41
C MET A 205 29.44 -14.66 -2.38
N SER A 206 30.33 -14.77 -1.38
CA SER A 206 31.16 -15.97 -1.18
C SER A 206 30.41 -17.17 -0.56
N ASP A 207 29.30 -16.90 0.14
CA ASP A 207 28.42 -17.91 0.73
C ASP A 207 27.20 -18.21 -0.15
N TRP A 208 26.90 -17.32 -1.11
CA TRP A 208 25.82 -17.49 -2.07
C TRP A 208 26.09 -18.66 -3.01
N ARG A 209 25.10 -19.53 -3.19
CA ARG A 209 25.18 -20.74 -4.02
C ARG A 209 24.06 -20.69 -5.05
N SER A 210 24.32 -20.00 -6.17
CA SER A 210 23.36 -19.92 -7.29
C SER A 210 23.04 -21.29 -7.86
N GLU A 211 23.91 -22.30 -7.72
CA GLU A 211 23.62 -23.66 -8.17
C GLU A 211 22.41 -24.29 -7.49
N ASP A 212 22.09 -23.87 -6.27
CA ASP A 212 20.97 -24.41 -5.52
C ASP A 212 19.64 -23.98 -6.16
N LEU A 213 19.61 -22.90 -6.94
CA LEU A 213 18.44 -22.47 -7.70
C LEU A 213 17.99 -23.54 -8.71
N TYR A 214 18.92 -24.31 -9.26
CA TYR A 214 18.59 -25.40 -10.21
C TYR A 214 17.93 -26.61 -9.53
N LEU A 215 17.96 -26.69 -8.20
CA LEU A 215 17.35 -27.77 -7.44
C LEU A 215 15.85 -27.49 -7.21
N GLY A 216 15.11 -27.26 -8.30
CA GLY A 216 13.66 -27.01 -8.28
C GLY A 216 13.24 -25.56 -8.11
N GLY A 217 14.13 -24.59 -8.36
CA GLY A 217 13.73 -23.20 -8.56
C GLY A 217 12.96 -23.03 -9.86
N MET A 218 12.12 -22.01 -9.91
CA MET A 218 11.30 -21.63 -11.06
C MET A 218 11.53 -20.16 -11.37
N SER A 219 11.68 -19.86 -12.66
CA SER A 219 11.67 -18.49 -13.18
C SER A 219 10.24 -17.97 -13.15
N VAL A 220 10.06 -16.76 -12.61
CA VAL A 220 8.75 -16.10 -12.60
C VAL A 220 8.46 -15.52 -13.99
N ASP A 221 9.48 -15.04 -14.70
CA ASP A 221 9.39 -14.62 -16.09
C ASP A 221 8.89 -15.76 -16.99
N GLU A 222 9.51 -16.95 -16.91
CA GLU A 222 9.07 -18.15 -17.65
C GLU A 222 7.67 -18.62 -17.20
N MET A 223 7.34 -18.48 -15.92
CA MET A 223 6.00 -18.82 -15.45
C MET A 223 4.91 -17.91 -16.04
N MET A 224 5.22 -16.64 -16.29
CA MET A 224 4.29 -15.68 -16.89
C MET A 224 4.24 -15.80 -18.42
N ASP A 225 5.39 -16.03 -19.05
CA ASP A 225 5.50 -16.01 -20.52
C ASP A 225 5.22 -17.38 -21.18
N ASP A 226 5.57 -18.49 -20.53
CA ASP A 226 5.59 -19.82 -21.17
C ASP A 226 4.66 -20.86 -20.49
N MET A 227 4.24 -20.65 -19.24
CA MET A 227 3.38 -21.63 -18.53
C MET A 227 1.89 -21.37 -18.73
N GLU A 228 1.17 -22.47 -18.97
CA GLU A 228 -0.27 -22.45 -19.18
C GLU A 228 -1.01 -22.84 -17.89
N VAL A 229 -2.17 -22.22 -17.67
CA VAL A 229 -3.05 -22.45 -16.52
C VAL A 229 -4.15 -23.45 -16.90
N TYR A 230 -4.35 -24.44 -16.03
CA TYR A 230 -5.30 -25.53 -16.20
C TYR A 230 -6.29 -25.60 -15.04
N GLY A 231 -7.53 -25.94 -15.36
CA GLY A 231 -8.55 -26.26 -14.38
C GLY A 231 -8.31 -27.64 -13.73
N PRO A 232 -9.07 -27.96 -12.66
CA PRO A 232 -8.93 -29.21 -11.92
C PRO A 232 -9.25 -30.48 -12.75
N THR A 233 -9.88 -30.34 -13.94
CA THR A 233 -10.16 -31.48 -14.83
C THR A 233 -9.13 -31.66 -15.96
N GLY A 234 -8.11 -30.79 -16.00
CA GLY A 234 -6.98 -30.88 -16.94
C GLY A 234 -7.21 -30.18 -18.28
N GLU A 235 -8.25 -29.37 -18.38
CA GLU A 235 -8.49 -28.41 -19.46
C GLU A 235 -7.63 -27.15 -19.27
N GLU A 236 -7.05 -26.66 -20.36
CA GLU A 236 -6.35 -25.36 -20.41
C GLU A 236 -7.40 -24.25 -20.35
N ILE A 237 -7.20 -23.27 -19.47
CA ILE A 237 -8.18 -22.21 -19.17
C ILE A 237 -7.60 -20.79 -19.24
N GLY A 238 -6.28 -20.64 -19.41
CA GLY A 238 -5.63 -19.34 -19.59
C GLY A 238 -4.16 -19.34 -19.19
N SER A 239 -3.63 -18.19 -18.78
CA SER A 239 -2.20 -17.92 -18.51
C SER A 239 -1.96 -17.31 -17.12
N VAL A 240 -0.70 -17.24 -16.72
CA VAL A 240 -0.27 -16.56 -15.49
C VAL A 240 0.07 -15.11 -15.81
N GLU A 241 -0.61 -14.16 -15.17
CA GLU A 241 -0.34 -12.73 -15.35
C GLU A 241 0.60 -12.17 -14.28
N ASN A 242 0.61 -12.76 -13.09
CA ASN A 242 1.47 -12.27 -12.03
C ASN A 242 1.68 -13.25 -10.88
N VAL A 243 2.66 -12.91 -10.05
CA VAL A 243 2.89 -13.56 -8.75
C VAL A 243 2.92 -12.49 -7.68
N VAL A 244 2.19 -12.71 -6.59
CA VAL A 244 2.14 -11.79 -5.47
C VAL A 244 3.02 -12.35 -4.35
N PHE A 245 3.91 -11.50 -3.87
CA PHE A 245 4.85 -11.79 -2.79
C PHE A 245 4.54 -10.94 -1.58
N SER A 246 4.81 -11.45 -0.39
CA SER A 246 5.04 -10.57 0.76
C SER A 246 6.42 -9.89 0.65
N ASN A 247 6.62 -8.80 1.36
CA ASN A 247 7.90 -8.07 1.38
C ASN A 247 9.10 -8.93 1.84
N ASP A 248 8.90 -9.98 2.64
CA ASP A 248 9.96 -10.93 3.01
C ASP A 248 10.20 -12.02 1.95
N GLY A 249 9.48 -11.96 0.82
CA GLY A 249 9.66 -12.83 -0.34
C GLY A 249 8.83 -14.10 -0.31
N ARG A 250 7.90 -14.29 0.62
CA ARG A 250 7.00 -15.46 0.57
C ARG A 250 6.06 -15.30 -0.62
N VAL A 251 5.86 -16.36 -1.39
CA VAL A 251 4.84 -16.39 -2.43
C VAL A 251 3.48 -16.52 -1.74
N LEU A 252 2.61 -15.52 -1.94
CA LEU A 252 1.27 -15.49 -1.34
C LEU A 252 0.23 -16.05 -2.28
N SER A 253 0.25 -15.61 -3.53
CA SER A 253 -0.72 -15.99 -4.55
C SER A 253 -0.17 -15.82 -5.96
N LEU A 254 -0.91 -16.34 -6.92
CA LEU A 254 -0.71 -16.19 -8.34
C LEU A 254 -1.94 -15.49 -8.92
N VAL A 255 -1.75 -14.56 -9.85
CA VAL A 255 -2.84 -13.97 -10.63
C VAL A 255 -2.88 -14.68 -11.97
N ALA A 256 -3.99 -15.34 -12.26
CA ALA A 256 -4.23 -16.03 -13.52
C ALA A 256 -5.27 -15.28 -14.34
N GLU A 257 -5.01 -15.10 -15.63
CA GLU A 257 -6.06 -14.77 -16.58
C GLU A 257 -6.79 -16.06 -16.96
N VAL A 258 -8.12 -16.07 -16.83
CA VAL A 258 -8.95 -17.25 -17.06
C VAL A 258 -10.12 -16.89 -17.99
N GLY A 259 -10.35 -17.74 -18.98
CA GLY A 259 -11.43 -17.59 -19.96
C GLY A 259 -11.04 -16.69 -21.14
N GLY A 260 -11.99 -16.54 -22.09
CA GLY A 260 -11.77 -15.73 -23.30
C GLY A 260 -12.22 -16.41 -24.59
N PHE A 261 -13.45 -16.15 -25.05
CA PHE A 261 -13.78 -16.37 -26.45
C PHE A 261 -13.27 -15.15 -27.24
N TRP A 262 -11.99 -15.17 -27.63
CA TRP A 262 -11.27 -14.13 -28.42
C TRP A 262 -10.70 -12.92 -27.67
N ASP A 263 -10.04 -13.06 -26.52
CA ASP A 263 -9.23 -11.96 -25.94
C ASP A 263 -10.07 -10.71 -25.57
N MET A 264 -11.35 -10.92 -25.24
CA MET A 264 -12.36 -9.86 -25.13
C MET A 264 -13.15 -9.90 -23.81
N PHE A 265 -12.98 -10.96 -23.01
CA PHE A 265 -13.78 -11.21 -21.80
C PHE A 265 -12.96 -11.94 -20.74
N ASP A 266 -11.66 -11.72 -20.74
CA ASP A 266 -10.75 -12.49 -19.92
C ASP A 266 -10.90 -12.03 -18.46
N THR A 267 -10.94 -12.99 -17.54
CA THR A 267 -11.17 -12.71 -16.13
C THR A 267 -9.91 -12.97 -15.35
N HIS A 268 -9.40 -11.95 -14.68
CA HIS A 268 -8.23 -12.09 -13.83
C HIS A 268 -8.67 -12.61 -12.46
N VAL A 269 -7.96 -13.61 -11.96
CA VAL A 269 -8.28 -14.29 -10.70
C VAL A 269 -7.03 -14.42 -9.85
N ASN A 270 -7.08 -13.88 -8.64
CA ASN A 270 -6.11 -14.18 -7.60
C ASN A 270 -6.34 -15.60 -7.06
N VAL A 271 -5.30 -16.42 -6.99
CA VAL A 271 -5.32 -17.78 -6.48
C VAL A 271 -4.25 -17.96 -5.41
N PRO A 272 -4.60 -18.33 -4.15
CA PRO A 272 -3.63 -18.53 -3.08
C PRO A 272 -2.60 -19.59 -3.45
N TRP A 273 -1.33 -19.35 -3.12
CA TRP A 273 -0.21 -20.21 -3.53
C TRP A 273 -0.34 -21.66 -3.05
N ASP A 274 -0.97 -21.89 -1.90
CA ASP A 274 -1.22 -23.23 -1.35
C ASP A 274 -2.31 -24.01 -2.10
N GLN A 275 -3.08 -23.34 -2.96
CA GLN A 275 -4.07 -23.94 -3.87
C GLN A 275 -3.53 -24.09 -5.30
N VAL A 276 -2.36 -23.53 -5.59
CA VAL A 276 -1.66 -23.69 -6.87
C VAL A 276 -0.88 -24.99 -6.86
N ASN A 277 -1.12 -25.84 -7.86
CA ASN A 277 -0.34 -27.05 -8.07
C ASN A 277 0.43 -26.94 -9.38
N TYR A 278 1.75 -26.84 -9.27
CA TYR A 278 2.63 -26.83 -10.41
C TYR A 278 3.16 -28.25 -10.68
N SER A 279 3.07 -28.70 -11.92
CA SER A 279 3.75 -29.92 -12.37
C SER A 279 4.91 -29.51 -13.27
N GLY A 280 6.06 -30.17 -13.17
CA GLY A 280 7.29 -29.85 -13.94
C GLY A 280 7.21 -30.10 -15.45
N GLU A 281 6.03 -29.99 -16.05
CA GLU A 281 5.76 -30.01 -17.50
C GLU A 281 5.05 -28.71 -17.92
N ASP A 282 5.45 -27.56 -17.39
CA ASP A 282 4.96 -26.22 -17.76
C ASP A 282 3.45 -26.01 -17.54
N LYS A 283 2.91 -26.61 -16.46
CA LYS A 283 1.48 -26.52 -16.12
C LYS A 283 1.26 -26.05 -14.71
N ILE A 284 0.43 -25.02 -14.61
CA ILE A 284 -0.11 -24.48 -13.38
C ILE A 284 -1.56 -24.95 -13.26
N ILE A 285 -1.90 -25.70 -12.21
CA ILE A 285 -3.26 -26.19 -11.96
C ILE A 285 -3.86 -25.37 -10.81
N ILE A 286 -5.02 -24.75 -11.04
CA ILE A 286 -5.75 -23.95 -10.07
C ILE A 286 -7.15 -24.52 -9.81
N PRO A 287 -7.84 -24.17 -8.71
CA PRO A 287 -9.18 -24.69 -8.41
C PRO A 287 -10.31 -24.06 -9.24
N VAL A 288 -9.99 -23.07 -10.07
CA VAL A 288 -10.94 -22.33 -10.92
C VAL A 288 -11.22 -23.11 -12.21
N THR A 289 -12.44 -22.98 -12.72
CA THR A 289 -12.90 -23.50 -14.02
C THR A 289 -13.61 -22.37 -14.75
N GLU A 290 -13.67 -22.42 -16.08
CA GLU A 290 -14.46 -21.44 -16.86
C GLU A 290 -15.93 -21.34 -16.40
N GLU A 291 -16.52 -22.42 -15.89
CA GLU A 291 -17.91 -22.44 -15.43
C GLU A 291 -18.13 -21.84 -14.03
N ASN A 292 -17.09 -21.75 -13.20
CA ASN A 292 -17.19 -21.31 -11.79
C ASN A 292 -16.60 -19.92 -11.54
N VAL A 293 -15.87 -19.36 -12.50
CA VAL A 293 -15.25 -18.03 -12.36
C VAL A 293 -16.30 -16.94 -12.12
N GLU A 294 -17.49 -17.06 -12.71
CA GLU A 294 -18.61 -16.16 -12.46
C GLU A 294 -19.13 -16.23 -11.01
N ASP A 295 -19.00 -17.38 -10.34
CA ASP A 295 -19.36 -17.50 -8.92
C ASP A 295 -18.35 -16.78 -8.02
N TYR A 296 -17.06 -16.74 -8.42
CA TYR A 296 -16.02 -15.95 -7.76
C TYR A 296 -16.15 -14.44 -8.07
N SER A 297 -16.75 -14.10 -9.23
CA SER A 297 -16.96 -12.72 -9.71
C SER A 297 -17.93 -11.87 -8.88
N THR A 298 -18.45 -12.38 -7.77
CA THR A 298 -19.28 -11.59 -6.86
C THR A 298 -18.57 -10.33 -6.33
N TRP A 299 -17.23 -10.29 -6.40
CA TRP A 299 -16.40 -9.14 -6.06
C TRP A 299 -15.23 -9.03 -7.06
N LYS A 300 -15.13 -7.90 -7.78
CA LYS A 300 -13.93 -7.52 -8.56
C LYS A 300 -13.18 -6.47 -7.75
N THR A 301 -11.94 -6.73 -7.35
CA THR A 301 -11.11 -5.74 -6.64
C THR A 301 -10.02 -5.17 -7.54
N GLY A 302 -9.82 -3.85 -7.49
CA GLY A 302 -8.68 -3.19 -8.14
C GLY A 302 -7.41 -3.17 -7.27
N TYR A 303 -7.51 -3.62 -6.02
CA TYR A 303 -6.44 -3.56 -5.03
C TYR A 303 -6.44 -4.82 -4.16
N LEU A 304 -5.30 -5.48 -4.05
CA LEU A 304 -5.15 -6.73 -3.29
C LEU A 304 -4.46 -6.49 -1.95
N THR A 305 -5.07 -6.95 -0.86
CA THR A 305 -4.46 -6.97 0.49
C THR A 305 -3.86 -8.33 0.82
N PRO A 306 -2.98 -8.46 1.84
CA PRO A 306 -2.51 -9.76 2.32
C PRO A 306 -3.64 -10.73 2.67
N GLN A 307 -4.80 -10.22 3.11
CA GLN A 307 -5.94 -11.05 3.47
C GLN A 307 -6.68 -11.56 2.22
N ASP A 308 -6.82 -10.72 1.19
CA ASP A 308 -7.44 -11.09 -0.09
C ASP A 308 -6.56 -12.11 -0.83
N ALA A 309 -5.23 -11.99 -0.73
CA ALA A 309 -4.28 -12.95 -1.28
C ALA A 309 -4.45 -14.38 -0.72
N MET A 310 -5.14 -14.54 0.41
CA MET A 310 -5.47 -15.86 0.99
C MET A 310 -6.77 -16.47 0.45
N GLY A 311 -7.55 -15.73 -0.35
CA GLY A 311 -8.79 -16.16 -0.99
C GLY A 311 -8.65 -16.31 -2.51
N VAL A 312 -9.57 -17.06 -3.12
CA VAL A 312 -9.72 -17.04 -4.58
C VAL A 312 -10.66 -15.90 -4.92
N GLU A 313 -10.13 -14.84 -5.54
CA GLU A 313 -10.85 -13.58 -5.75
C GLU A 313 -10.74 -13.14 -7.21
N VAL A 314 -11.81 -12.60 -7.80
CA VAL A 314 -11.71 -11.95 -9.11
C VAL A 314 -11.10 -10.58 -8.93
N VAL A 315 -10.09 -10.28 -9.74
CA VAL A 315 -9.30 -9.05 -9.63
C VAL A 315 -9.34 -8.26 -10.94
N ASP A 316 -8.95 -7.00 -10.86
CA ASP A 316 -8.74 -6.14 -12.02
C ASP A 316 -7.48 -6.51 -12.80
N ASP A 317 -7.50 -6.24 -14.09
CA ASP A 317 -6.35 -6.39 -14.99
C ASP A 317 -5.22 -5.42 -14.59
N ASP A 318 -5.58 -4.23 -14.12
CA ASP A 318 -4.64 -3.25 -13.58
C ASP A 318 -4.42 -3.42 -12.05
N LEU A 319 -4.53 -4.65 -11.52
CA LEU A 319 -4.47 -4.95 -10.08
C LEU A 319 -3.31 -4.27 -9.36
N GLU A 320 -3.60 -3.40 -8.39
CA GLU A 320 -2.60 -2.85 -7.47
C GLU A 320 -2.51 -3.67 -6.17
N THR A 321 -1.46 -3.46 -5.36
CA THR A 321 -1.26 -4.19 -4.10
C THR A 321 -1.04 -3.28 -2.89
N SER A 322 -1.51 -3.74 -1.73
CA SER A 322 -1.29 -3.05 -0.45
C SER A 322 0.13 -3.14 0.09
N PRO A 323 0.58 -2.18 0.94
CA PRO A 323 1.86 -2.29 1.62
C PRO A 323 2.01 -3.64 2.34
N GLY A 324 3.21 -4.20 2.26
CA GLY A 324 3.50 -5.52 2.82
C GLY A 324 3.46 -6.65 1.80
N ILE A 325 2.85 -6.42 0.63
CA ILE A 325 2.89 -7.32 -0.52
C ILE A 325 3.22 -6.55 -1.80
N PHE A 326 3.66 -7.26 -2.84
CA PHE A 326 3.97 -6.69 -4.14
C PHE A 326 3.80 -7.72 -5.26
N ARG A 327 3.55 -7.25 -6.49
CA ARG A 327 3.52 -8.07 -7.70
C ARG A 327 4.93 -8.29 -8.24
N ALA A 328 5.19 -9.42 -8.88
CA ALA A 328 6.44 -9.70 -9.58
C ALA A 328 6.84 -8.53 -10.51
N THR A 329 5.86 -8.04 -11.27
CA THR A 329 6.01 -6.93 -12.22
C THR A 329 6.26 -5.57 -11.57
N ASP A 330 6.04 -5.41 -10.27
CA ASP A 330 6.40 -4.17 -9.58
C ASP A 330 7.92 -4.07 -9.39
N LEU A 331 8.61 -5.21 -9.28
CA LEU A 331 10.06 -5.30 -9.10
C LEU A 331 10.79 -5.65 -10.40
N MET A 332 10.22 -6.51 -11.24
CA MET A 332 10.78 -6.81 -12.57
C MET A 332 10.73 -5.56 -13.45
N GLY A 333 11.84 -5.27 -14.14
CA GLY A 333 12.01 -4.05 -14.93
C GLY A 333 12.67 -2.89 -14.17
N ASP A 334 12.77 -2.95 -12.84
CA ASP A 334 13.44 -1.90 -12.06
C ASP A 334 14.96 -1.90 -12.24
N TYR A 335 15.57 -0.73 -12.03
CA TYR A 335 17.02 -0.60 -12.05
C TYR A 335 17.67 -1.26 -10.83
N ALA A 336 18.46 -2.30 -11.05
CA ALA A 336 19.31 -2.87 -10.00
C ALA A 336 20.54 -1.98 -9.79
N ARG A 337 20.82 -1.62 -8.53
CA ARG A 337 21.94 -0.74 -8.16
C ARG A 337 22.85 -1.40 -7.14
N VAL A 338 24.13 -1.05 -7.19
CA VAL A 338 25.16 -1.52 -6.24
C VAL A 338 25.72 -0.35 -5.45
N LYS A 339 26.29 -0.63 -4.29
CA LYS A 339 26.99 0.36 -3.47
C LYS A 339 28.16 0.97 -4.24
N GLY A 340 28.15 2.29 -4.35
CA GLY A 340 29.18 3.10 -4.98
C GLY A 340 30.39 3.32 -4.07
N GLY A 341 31.54 3.60 -4.68
CA GLY A 341 32.82 3.79 -3.98
C GLY A 341 33.00 5.13 -3.25
N GLU A 342 32.05 6.08 -3.36
CA GLU A 342 32.06 7.33 -2.58
C GLU A 342 30.86 7.38 -1.62
N ALA A 343 31.10 7.97 -0.44
CA ALA A 343 30.29 7.91 0.78
C ALA A 343 28.77 7.75 0.55
N ASN A 344 28.30 6.51 0.72
CA ASN A 344 26.89 6.11 0.80
C ASN A 344 26.02 6.26 -0.47
N GLY A 345 26.61 6.41 -1.66
CA GLY A 345 25.85 6.45 -2.92
C GLY A 345 25.60 5.07 -3.54
N TYR A 346 24.52 4.92 -4.31
CA TYR A 346 24.28 3.76 -5.19
C TYR A 346 24.62 4.10 -6.64
N SER A 347 25.11 3.13 -7.40
CA SER A 347 25.38 3.24 -8.84
C SER A 347 24.55 2.24 -9.61
N ASN A 348 24.00 2.65 -10.75
CA ASN A 348 23.26 1.74 -11.62
C ASN A 348 24.15 0.57 -12.03
N TYR A 349 23.64 -0.64 -11.92
CA TYR A 349 24.33 -1.87 -12.28
C TYR A 349 23.66 -2.57 -13.47
N GLY A 350 22.34 -2.52 -13.55
CA GLY A 350 21.56 -3.16 -14.60
C GLY A 350 20.07 -3.01 -14.33
N TYR A 351 19.28 -3.95 -14.82
CA TYR A 351 17.85 -4.04 -14.52
C TYR A 351 17.49 -5.44 -14.04
N VAL A 352 16.49 -5.52 -13.17
CA VAL A 352 15.88 -6.77 -12.74
C VAL A 352 15.13 -7.36 -13.93
N ASN A 353 15.56 -8.52 -14.39
CA ASN A 353 14.95 -9.20 -15.53
C ASN A 353 13.97 -10.28 -15.09
N ASP A 354 14.23 -10.94 -13.97
CA ASP A 354 13.49 -12.12 -13.54
C ASP A 354 13.64 -12.32 -12.03
N LEU A 355 12.76 -13.14 -11.46
CA LEU A 355 12.71 -13.54 -10.07
C LEU A 355 12.72 -15.07 -10.01
N ILE A 356 13.55 -15.64 -9.14
CA ILE A 356 13.59 -17.10 -8.96
C ILE A 356 12.90 -17.49 -7.65
N ILE A 357 11.84 -18.27 -7.75
CA ILE A 357 11.11 -18.82 -6.59
C ILE A 357 11.47 -20.29 -6.38
N ARG A 358 11.53 -20.72 -5.12
CA ARG A 358 11.68 -22.13 -4.75
C ARG A 358 10.99 -22.37 -3.41
N ASP A 359 10.27 -23.48 -3.30
CA ASP A 359 9.57 -23.87 -2.07
C ASP A 359 8.63 -22.77 -1.51
N GLY A 360 7.95 -22.02 -2.39
CA GLY A 360 7.05 -20.93 -2.01
C GLY A 360 7.76 -19.67 -1.49
N GLN A 361 9.04 -19.50 -1.81
CA GLN A 361 9.86 -18.38 -1.37
C GLN A 361 10.70 -17.83 -2.53
N LEU A 362 10.69 -16.51 -2.71
CA LEU A 362 11.58 -15.75 -3.57
C LEU A 362 13.02 -15.90 -3.08
N GLN A 363 13.81 -16.64 -3.84
CA GLN A 363 15.21 -16.93 -3.51
C GLN A 363 16.14 -15.87 -4.08
N ALA A 364 15.89 -15.44 -5.32
CA ALA A 364 16.82 -14.59 -6.05
C ALA A 364 16.14 -13.56 -6.94
N VAL A 365 16.82 -12.42 -7.07
CA VAL A 365 16.58 -11.40 -8.09
C VAL A 365 17.62 -11.60 -9.18
N VAL A 366 17.19 -11.76 -10.42
CA VAL A 366 18.07 -11.93 -11.58
C VAL A 366 18.26 -10.59 -12.25
N VAL A 367 19.52 -10.18 -12.39
CA VAL A 367 19.88 -8.89 -12.96
C VAL A 367 20.62 -9.07 -14.27
N SER A 368 20.21 -8.32 -15.28
CA SER A 368 20.91 -8.13 -16.55
C SER A 368 21.86 -6.93 -16.43
N PRO A 369 23.19 -7.12 -16.33
CA PRO A 369 24.12 -6.03 -16.07
C PRO A 369 24.34 -5.12 -17.27
N ASP A 370 24.59 -3.84 -16.98
CA ASP A 370 25.04 -2.86 -17.96
C ASP A 370 26.42 -3.27 -18.53
N ALA A 371 26.58 -3.15 -19.85
CA ALA A 371 27.83 -3.47 -20.54
C ALA A 371 29.07 -2.71 -20.00
N GLY A 372 28.86 -1.57 -19.31
CA GLY A 372 29.91 -0.80 -18.64
C GLY A 372 30.61 -1.54 -17.49
N TYR A 373 30.02 -2.62 -16.96
CA TYR A 373 30.64 -3.47 -15.94
C TYR A 373 31.61 -4.51 -16.50
N GLY A 374 31.64 -4.69 -17.83
CA GLY A 374 32.57 -5.61 -18.49
C GLY A 374 32.23 -7.09 -18.35
N ILE A 375 31.03 -7.39 -17.85
CA ILE A 375 30.42 -8.72 -17.76
C ILE A 375 29.15 -8.75 -18.63
N SER A 376 28.67 -9.94 -18.95
CA SER A 376 27.47 -10.16 -19.76
C SER A 376 26.77 -11.43 -19.30
N GLY A 377 25.47 -11.53 -19.60
CA GLY A 377 24.59 -12.60 -19.12
C GLY A 377 23.77 -12.18 -17.90
N PRO A 378 22.73 -12.93 -17.55
CA PRO A 378 21.97 -12.73 -16.32
C PRO A 378 22.77 -13.21 -15.11
N TYR A 379 22.64 -12.55 -13.96
CA TYR A 379 23.26 -12.95 -12.71
C TYR A 379 22.22 -12.97 -11.60
N ALA A 380 22.16 -14.08 -10.85
CA ALA A 380 21.22 -14.23 -9.75
C ALA A 380 21.86 -13.78 -8.42
N TYR A 381 21.13 -12.92 -7.71
CA TYR A 381 21.51 -12.41 -6.39
C TYR A 381 20.47 -12.81 -5.36
N PRO A 382 20.87 -13.14 -4.11
CA PRO A 382 19.91 -13.42 -3.06
C PRO A 382 18.90 -12.28 -2.90
N TYR A 383 17.62 -12.62 -2.76
CA TYR A 383 16.60 -11.62 -2.51
C TYR A 383 16.84 -10.90 -1.18
N TYR A 384 17.07 -9.61 -1.29
CA TYR A 384 17.26 -8.67 -0.19
C TYR A 384 16.05 -7.72 -0.11
N SER A 385 15.15 -7.96 0.84
CA SER A 385 13.88 -7.23 0.95
C SER A 385 14.08 -5.76 1.29
N ARG A 386 15.12 -5.43 2.05
CA ARG A 386 15.45 -4.03 2.42
C ARG A 386 16.04 -3.22 1.26
N GLY A 387 16.31 -3.85 0.12
CA GLY A 387 16.82 -3.18 -1.07
C GLY A 387 15.76 -2.40 -1.83
N TRP A 388 14.48 -2.62 -1.53
CA TRP A 388 13.40 -2.16 -2.39
C TRP A 388 12.09 -2.01 -1.64
N SER A 389 11.22 -1.15 -2.18
CA SER A 389 9.84 -1.01 -1.77
C SER A 389 9.01 -0.65 -2.99
N ALA A 390 7.74 -1.04 -2.99
CA ALA A 390 6.81 -0.77 -4.08
C ALA A 390 6.81 0.71 -4.49
N GLY A 391 6.76 0.97 -5.81
CA GLY A 391 6.75 2.32 -6.39
C GLY A 391 8.12 3.01 -6.49
N ARG A 392 9.21 2.41 -5.99
CA ARG A 392 10.57 2.92 -6.24
C ARG A 392 11.11 2.30 -7.53
N PRO A 393 11.63 3.09 -8.49
CA PRO A 393 12.08 2.57 -9.77
C PRO A 393 13.48 1.90 -9.71
N TYR A 394 13.86 1.37 -8.54
CA TYR A 394 15.20 0.82 -8.33
C TYR A 394 15.28 -0.15 -7.15
N TYR A 395 16.05 -1.22 -7.37
CA TYR A 395 16.39 -2.26 -6.40
C TYR A 395 17.85 -2.08 -5.91
N ASP A 396 18.02 -1.69 -4.65
CA ASP A 396 19.32 -1.45 -4.01
C ASP A 396 19.91 -2.76 -3.45
N MET A 397 20.83 -3.34 -4.20
CA MET A 397 21.54 -4.54 -3.76
C MET A 397 22.52 -4.21 -2.63
N PRO A 398 22.71 -5.11 -1.64
CA PRO A 398 23.61 -4.87 -0.52
C PRO A 398 25.10 -5.01 -0.89
N TYR A 399 25.41 -5.21 -2.16
CA TYR A 399 26.73 -5.53 -2.72
C TYR A 399 27.40 -4.32 -3.34
N ASP A 400 28.74 -4.33 -3.38
CA ASP A 400 29.51 -3.34 -4.12
C ASP A 400 29.89 -3.83 -5.53
N ARG A 401 30.61 -3.00 -6.29
CA ARG A 401 31.05 -3.35 -7.64
C ARG A 401 31.94 -4.59 -7.70
N ALA A 402 32.79 -4.83 -6.70
CA ALA A 402 33.68 -5.98 -6.69
C ALA A 402 32.91 -7.29 -6.45
N ASP A 403 31.89 -7.24 -5.60
CA ASP A 403 31.02 -8.38 -5.28
C ASP A 403 30.24 -8.89 -6.51
N VAL A 404 29.76 -7.98 -7.38
CA VAL A 404 28.87 -8.32 -8.50
C VAL A 404 29.57 -8.69 -9.82
N VAL A 405 30.89 -8.50 -9.91
CA VAL A 405 31.67 -8.83 -11.12
C VAL A 405 32.42 -10.14 -11.02
N ASP A 406 32.49 -10.74 -9.83
CA ASP A 406 33.20 -11.99 -9.55
C ASP A 406 32.23 -13.15 -9.28
N ASN A 407 31.06 -13.12 -9.94
CA ASN A 407 30.01 -14.13 -9.84
C ASN A 407 29.89 -14.94 -11.14
N GLU A 408 29.31 -16.14 -11.07
CA GLU A 408 28.99 -16.93 -12.26
C GLU A 408 27.63 -16.50 -12.84
N PRO A 409 27.50 -16.40 -14.19
CA PRO A 409 26.22 -16.08 -14.80
C PRO A 409 25.21 -17.22 -14.59
N LEU A 410 23.94 -16.83 -14.44
CA LEU A 410 22.84 -17.77 -14.41
C LEU A 410 22.67 -18.40 -15.81
N ASP A 411 22.62 -19.72 -15.84
CA ASP A 411 22.35 -20.53 -17.03
C ASP A 411 20.92 -21.08 -16.98
N TYR A 412 20.03 -20.50 -17.80
CA TYR A 412 18.61 -20.88 -17.83
C TYR A 412 18.37 -22.32 -18.32
N ASP A 413 19.23 -22.84 -19.20
CA ASP A 413 19.11 -24.19 -19.78
C ASP A 413 19.23 -25.32 -18.73
N ARG A 414 19.61 -24.97 -17.49
CA ARG A 414 19.78 -25.91 -16.38
C ARG A 414 18.56 -26.00 -15.46
N PHE A 415 17.58 -25.11 -15.60
CA PHE A 415 16.29 -25.28 -14.91
C PHE A 415 15.49 -26.42 -15.57
N GLY A 416 14.63 -27.09 -14.79
CA GLY A 416 13.81 -28.21 -15.27
C GLY A 416 14.55 -29.52 -15.59
N VAL A 417 15.89 -29.54 -15.57
CA VAL A 417 16.70 -30.75 -15.84
C VAL A 417 16.86 -31.58 -14.56
N GLN A 418 15.97 -32.55 -14.32
CA GLN A 418 16.09 -33.55 -13.24
C GLN A 418 16.36 -34.98 -13.74
#